data_AF-A0A6J6HKJ4-F1
#
_entry.id   AF-A0A6J6HKJ4-F1
#
_cell.length_a   1.000
_cell.length_b   1.000
_cell.length_c   1.000
_cell.angle_alpha   90.00
_cell.angle_beta   90.00
_cell.angle_gamma   90.00
#
_symmetry.space_group_name_H-M   'P 1'
#
loop_
_entity.id
_entity.type
_entity.pdbx_description
1 polymer ?
#
loop_
_entity_poly.entity_id
_entity_poly.type
_entity_poly.pdbx_seq_one_letter_code
_entity_poly.pdbx_strand_id
1 'polypeptide(L)'
;MTSNVVEFIGVYDADSTLLGEISYWIGARLGTTHCSLCELTHGLFTEKREWKECAADLGVPFNTFHRNDAPDDVLAALNESFPAVLQRTTVGLSIILTKQALESFSGNTSDFAQWLSDYLINS
;
A
#
# COMPACT_ATOMS: atom_id res chain seq x y z
N MET A 1 10.18 20.25 -13.62
CA MET A 1 10.88 19.89 -12.38
C MET A 1 10.54 18.42 -12.14
N THR A 2 11.49 17.51 -12.39
CA THR A 2 11.33 16.11 -11.99
C THR A 2 11.36 16.09 -10.47
N SER A 3 10.24 15.73 -9.85
CA SER A 3 10.12 15.78 -8.40
C SER A 3 10.63 14.45 -7.88
N ASN A 4 11.82 14.45 -7.27
CA ASN A 4 12.44 13.22 -6.78
C ASN A 4 11.54 12.60 -5.70
N VAL A 5 11.09 11.37 -5.95
CA VAL A 5 10.33 10.57 -4.98
C VAL A 5 11.23 10.29 -3.79
N VAL A 6 10.73 10.55 -2.58
CA VAL A 6 11.48 10.34 -1.33
C VAL A 6 10.93 9.18 -0.50
N GLU A 7 9.64 8.85 -0.66
CA GLU A 7 9.02 7.67 -0.07
C GLU A 7 7.75 7.29 -0.82
N PHE A 8 7.40 6.01 -0.73
CA PHE A 8 6.06 5.51 -1.00
C PHE A 8 5.30 5.29 0.30
N ILE A 9 4.00 5.54 0.27
CA ILE A 9 3.12 5.42 1.43
C ILE A 9 1.92 4.57 1.03
N GLY A 10 1.79 3.38 1.60
CA GLY A 10 0.63 2.53 1.44
C GLY A 10 -0.35 2.72 2.60
N VAL A 11 -1.62 3.00 2.31
CA VAL A 11 -2.67 3.06 3.35
C VAL A 11 -3.71 1.97 3.10
N TYR A 12 -3.82 1.06 4.08
CA TYR A 12 -4.78 -0.04 4.06
C TYR A 12 -6.21 0.46 4.32
N ASP A 13 -7.20 -0.22 3.74
CA ASP A 13 -8.61 -0.09 4.16
C ASP A 13 -8.90 -1.04 5.33
N ALA A 14 -8.19 -0.81 6.43
CA ALA A 14 -8.31 -1.54 7.68
C ALA A 14 -7.88 -0.64 8.84
N ASP A 15 -8.35 -0.92 10.06
CA ASP A 15 -7.95 -0.24 11.30
C ASP A 15 -6.86 -1.03 12.03
N SER A 16 -5.90 -0.36 12.71
CA SER A 16 -4.71 -1.02 13.30
C SER A 16 -5.03 -2.09 14.35
N THR A 17 -6.20 -2.04 14.98
CA THR A 17 -6.65 -3.07 15.93
C THR A 17 -6.92 -4.41 15.26
N LEU A 18 -7.15 -4.43 13.94
CA LEU A 18 -7.47 -5.64 13.19
C LEU A 18 -6.23 -6.50 12.87
N LEU A 19 -5.02 -5.93 12.89
CA LEU A 19 -3.77 -6.70 12.68
C LEU A 19 -3.15 -7.25 13.97
N GLY A 20 -3.65 -6.90 15.15
CA GLY A 20 -3.23 -7.55 16.41
C GLY A 20 -3.65 -9.03 16.49
N GLU A 21 -4.65 -9.42 15.71
CA GLU A 21 -5.18 -10.78 15.57
C GLU A 21 -4.98 -11.25 14.13
N ILE A 22 -3.74 -11.53 13.72
CA ILE A 22 -3.41 -11.96 12.34
C ILE A 22 -3.95 -13.37 12.10
N SER A 23 -5.25 -13.49 11.90
CA SER A 23 -5.93 -14.72 11.53
C SER A 23 -7.18 -14.35 10.74
N TYR A 24 -7.03 -14.39 9.42
CA TYR A 24 -8.12 -14.64 8.48
C TYR A 24 -9.14 -13.51 8.26
N TRP A 25 -8.83 -12.53 7.41
CA TRP A 25 -9.88 -11.60 6.91
C TRP A 25 -9.85 -11.31 5.43
N ILE A 26 -9.43 -12.28 4.61
CA ILE A 26 -9.78 -12.23 3.20
C ILE A 26 -10.21 -13.62 2.74
N GLY A 27 -11.54 -13.83 2.66
CA GLY A 27 -12.06 -14.77 1.66
C GLY A 27 -13.27 -15.65 1.96
N ALA A 28 -13.83 -15.80 3.19
CA ALA A 28 -14.83 -16.88 3.33
C ALA A 28 -16.14 -16.69 4.10
N ARG A 29 -16.44 -15.63 4.88
CA ARG A 29 -17.80 -15.59 5.48
C ARG A 29 -18.44 -14.35 6.09
N LEU A 30 -17.84 -13.17 6.19
CA LEU A 30 -18.56 -12.01 6.77
C LEU A 30 -18.13 -10.69 6.14
N GLY A 31 -18.93 -10.20 5.18
CA GLY A 31 -19.29 -8.79 4.92
C GLY A 31 -18.32 -7.62 5.12
N THR A 32 -17.02 -7.85 5.22
CA THR A 32 -15.98 -6.83 5.43
C THR A 32 -15.22 -6.60 4.12
N THR A 33 -14.90 -5.34 3.86
CA THR A 33 -14.36 -4.84 2.60
C THR A 33 -13.06 -5.55 2.21
N HIS A 34 -12.99 -6.04 0.97
CA HIS A 34 -11.77 -6.59 0.40
C HIS A 34 -10.70 -5.47 0.28
N CYS A 35 -9.58 -5.65 0.97
CA CYS A 35 -8.43 -4.74 0.94
C CYS A 35 -7.34 -5.33 0.02
N SER A 36 -7.29 -4.87 -1.23
CA SER A 36 -6.32 -5.35 -2.23
C SER A 36 -4.86 -5.08 -1.83
N LEU A 37 -4.54 -3.95 -1.19
CA LEU A 37 -3.18 -3.69 -0.67
C LEU A 37 -2.78 -4.65 0.45
N CYS A 38 -3.74 -5.10 1.26
CA CYS A 38 -3.51 -6.11 2.29
C CYS A 38 -3.15 -7.45 1.63
N GLU A 39 -3.85 -7.85 0.57
CA GLU A 39 -3.51 -9.07 -0.19
C GLU A 39 -2.13 -9.00 -0.85
N LEU A 40 -1.72 -7.83 -1.32
CA LEU A 40 -0.43 -7.63 -1.96
C LEU A 40 0.72 -7.72 -0.96
N THR A 41 0.52 -7.25 0.27
CA THR A 41 1.59 -7.14 1.27
C THR A 41 1.61 -8.27 2.30
N HIS A 42 0.47 -8.90 2.61
CA HIS A 42 0.33 -9.91 3.66
C HIS A 42 -0.05 -11.30 3.15
N GLY A 43 0.52 -12.32 3.79
CA GLY A 43 0.06 -13.70 3.72
C GLY A 43 -0.95 -14.01 4.84
N LEU A 44 -1.11 -15.29 5.19
CA LEU A 44 -2.11 -15.73 6.17
C LEU A 44 -1.90 -15.19 7.60
N PHE A 45 -0.64 -15.01 8.00
CA PHE A 45 -0.25 -14.71 9.38
C PHE A 45 0.79 -13.60 9.52
N THR A 46 1.46 -13.24 8.43
CA THR A 46 2.55 -12.26 8.44
C THR A 46 2.65 -11.61 7.07
N GLU A 47 3.31 -10.46 7.03
CA GLU A 47 3.75 -9.83 5.78
C GLU A 47 4.53 -10.83 4.90
N LYS A 48 4.21 -10.87 3.60
CA LYS A 48 4.81 -11.80 2.65
C LYS A 48 6.32 -11.57 2.59
N ARG A 49 7.10 -12.65 2.68
CA ARG A 49 8.57 -12.58 2.52
C ARG A 49 8.96 -11.91 1.20
N GLU A 50 8.27 -12.26 0.12
CA GLU A 50 8.48 -11.65 -1.19
C GLU A 50 8.25 -10.14 -1.17
N TRP A 51 7.18 -9.68 -0.53
CA TRP A 51 6.93 -8.25 -0.40
C TRP A 51 8.04 -7.55 0.40
N LYS A 52 8.50 -8.14 1.50
CA LYS A 52 9.61 -7.59 2.30
C LYS A 52 10.90 -7.45 1.48
N GLU A 53 11.22 -8.46 0.69
CA GLU A 53 12.41 -8.46 -0.18
C GLU A 53 12.26 -7.36 -1.24
N CYS A 54 11.14 -7.30 -1.94
CA CYS A 54 10.86 -6.27 -2.93
C CYS A 54 10.89 -4.85 -2.35
N ALA A 55 10.26 -4.64 -1.18
CA ALA A 55 10.21 -3.33 -0.53
C ALA A 55 11.58 -2.88 -0.03
N ALA A 56 12.44 -3.81 0.40
CA ALA A 56 13.81 -3.52 0.78
C ALA A 56 14.70 -3.15 -0.43
N ASP A 57 14.38 -3.68 -1.61
CA ASP A 57 15.10 -3.40 -2.85
C ASP A 57 14.61 -2.10 -3.53
N LEU A 58 13.50 -1.50 -3.07
CA LEU A 58 13.09 -0.17 -3.52
C LEU A 58 14.16 0.86 -3.09
N GLY A 59 14.60 1.69 -4.03
CA GLY A 59 15.58 2.75 -3.77
C GLY A 59 15.09 3.86 -2.82
N VAL A 60 13.84 3.78 -2.35
CA VAL A 60 13.19 4.67 -1.40
C VAL A 60 12.35 3.83 -0.42
N PRO A 61 12.15 4.27 0.83
CA PRO A 61 11.32 3.54 1.77
C PRO A 61 9.86 3.43 1.29
N PHE A 62 9.24 2.30 1.61
CA PHE A 62 7.80 2.08 1.49
C PHE A 62 7.21 1.92 2.89
N ASN A 63 6.51 2.94 3.38
CA ASN A 63 5.87 2.94 4.69
C ASN A 63 4.39 2.57 4.58
N THR A 64 3.89 1.75 5.51
CA THR A 64 2.49 1.33 5.52
C THR A 64 1.76 1.83 6.77
N PHE A 65 0.50 2.20 6.57
CA PHE A 65 -0.39 2.69 7.62
C PHE A 65 -1.79 2.09 7.44
N HIS A 66 -2.54 2.05 8.53
CA HIS A 66 -3.98 1.86 8.58
C HIS A 66 -4.69 3.19 8.40
N ARG A 67 -5.94 3.16 7.97
CA ARG A 67 -6.73 4.38 7.75
C ARG A 67 -6.92 5.24 9.01
N ASN A 68 -6.72 4.67 10.20
CA ASN A 68 -6.86 5.35 11.49
C ASN A 68 -5.51 5.68 12.18
N ASP A 69 -4.37 5.32 11.58
CA ASP A 69 -3.03 5.64 12.10
C ASP A 69 -2.11 6.34 11.07
N ALA A 70 -2.60 6.57 9.84
CA ALA A 70 -1.88 7.32 8.84
C ALA A 70 -1.72 8.81 9.23
N PRO A 71 -0.61 9.47 8.84
CA PRO A 71 -0.40 10.89 9.09
C PRO A 71 -1.50 11.80 8.51
N ASP A 72 -1.78 12.92 9.18
CA ASP A 72 -2.86 13.85 8.80
C ASP A 72 -2.75 14.36 7.34
N ASP A 73 -1.54 14.62 6.85
CA ASP A 73 -1.32 15.09 5.48
C ASP A 73 -1.59 13.99 4.44
N VAL A 74 -1.29 12.72 4.78
CA VAL A 74 -1.63 11.54 3.99
C VAL A 74 -3.15 11.37 3.95
N LEU A 75 -3.83 11.44 5.10
CA LEU A 75 -5.28 11.32 5.20
C LEU A 75 -6.01 12.42 4.41
N ALA A 76 -5.54 13.66 4.52
CA ALA A 76 -6.08 14.79 3.77
C ALA A 76 -5.95 14.59 2.25
N ALA A 77 -4.82 14.03 1.79
CA ALA A 77 -4.61 13.74 0.37
C ALA A 77 -5.45 12.56 -0.14
N LEU A 78 -5.77 11.60 0.73
CA LEU A 78 -6.60 10.45 0.38
C LEU A 78 -8.08 10.77 0.28
N ASN A 79 -8.58 11.73 1.05
CA ASN A 79 -10.00 12.10 1.09
C ASN A 79 -10.90 10.85 1.17
N GLU A 80 -10.65 10.02 2.19
CA GLU A 80 -11.35 8.75 2.46
C GLU A 80 -11.24 7.67 1.36
N SER A 81 -10.33 7.82 0.40
CA SER A 81 -10.10 6.85 -0.67
C SER A 81 -9.11 5.77 -0.24
N PHE A 82 -9.61 4.64 0.27
CA PHE A 82 -8.81 3.49 0.70
C PHE A 82 -9.18 2.19 -0.05
N PRO A 83 -8.26 1.22 -0.18
CA PRO A 83 -6.81 1.37 0.03
C PRO A 83 -6.18 2.18 -1.10
N ALA A 84 -4.98 2.71 -0.86
CA ALA A 84 -4.25 3.48 -1.85
C ALA A 84 -2.74 3.45 -1.60
N VAL A 85 -1.96 3.76 -2.65
CA VAL A 85 -0.54 4.06 -2.54
C VAL A 85 -0.31 5.49 -3.01
N LEU A 86 0.47 6.24 -2.23
CA LEU A 86 0.88 7.60 -2.52
C LEU A 86 2.38 7.65 -2.71
N GLN A 87 2.84 8.62 -3.48
CA GLN A 87 4.22 9.07 -3.46
C GLN A 87 4.33 10.33 -2.61
N ARG A 88 5.44 10.48 -1.90
CA ARG A 88 5.92 11.77 -1.41
C ARG A 88 7.13 12.18 -2.22
N THR A 89 7.15 13.44 -2.62
CA THR A 89 8.28 14.09 -3.29
C THR A 89 8.71 15.32 -2.51
N THR A 90 9.77 15.99 -2.95
CA THR A 90 10.18 17.29 -2.39
C THR A 90 9.15 18.41 -2.60
N VAL A 91 8.17 18.21 -3.49
CA VAL A 91 7.15 19.23 -3.84
C VAL A 91 5.82 18.97 -3.15
N GLY A 92 5.55 17.73 -2.75
CA GLY A 92 4.30 17.36 -2.12
C GLY A 92 3.97 15.88 -2.25
N LEU A 93 2.72 15.56 -1.96
CA LEU A 93 2.22 14.20 -1.86
C LEU A 93 1.05 14.00 -2.82
N SER A 94 1.01 12.85 -3.50
CA SER A 94 -0.03 12.53 -4.49
C SER A 94 -0.30 11.03 -4.55
N ILE A 95 -1.56 10.65 -4.77
CA ILE A 95 -1.96 9.25 -5.01
C ILE A 95 -1.37 8.77 -6.34
N ILE A 96 -0.75 7.59 -6.34
CA ILE A 96 -0.19 6.94 -7.54
C ILE A 96 -0.91 5.64 -7.90
N LEU A 97 -1.51 4.97 -6.90
CA LEU A 97 -2.38 3.82 -7.10
C LEU A 97 -3.64 3.97 -6.26
N THR A 98 -4.79 3.89 -6.93
CA THR A 98 -6.12 3.84 -6.29
C THR A 98 -6.49 2.40 -5.97
N LYS A 99 -7.57 2.21 -5.20
CA LYS A 99 -8.19 0.90 -4.97
C LYS A 99 -8.36 0.07 -6.25
N GLN A 100 -8.93 0.67 -7.30
CA GLN A 100 -9.18 -0.03 -8.56
C GLN A 100 -7.87 -0.45 -9.26
N ALA A 101 -6.84 0.40 -9.21
CA ALA A 101 -5.53 0.04 -9.75
C ALA A 101 -4.90 -1.10 -8.94
N LEU A 102 -5.03 -1.06 -7.61
CA LEU A 102 -4.52 -2.11 -6.72
C LEU A 102 -5.21 -3.47 -6.94
N GLU A 103 -6.53 -3.47 -7.18
CA GLU A 103 -7.29 -4.68 -7.50
C GLU A 103 -6.81 -5.34 -8.81
N SER A 104 -6.28 -4.56 -9.76
CA SER A 104 -5.79 -5.10 -11.04
C SER A 104 -4.60 -6.05 -10.91
N PHE A 105 -3.81 -5.94 -9.82
CA PHE A 105 -2.71 -6.87 -9.54
C PHE A 105 -3.18 -8.24 -9.06
N SER A 106 -4.46 -8.41 -8.70
CA SER A 106 -5.05 -9.70 -8.32
C SER A 106 -4.25 -10.47 -7.25
N GLY A 107 -3.70 -9.74 -6.27
CA GLY A 107 -2.88 -10.31 -5.19
C GLY A 107 -1.46 -10.74 -5.60
N ASN A 108 -1.04 -10.48 -6.84
CA ASN A 108 0.31 -10.75 -7.33
C ASN A 108 1.30 -9.70 -6.80
N THR A 109 2.07 -10.12 -5.79
CA THR A 109 3.09 -9.28 -5.13
C THR A 109 4.19 -8.85 -6.09
N SER A 110 4.66 -9.75 -6.96
CA SER A 110 5.78 -9.48 -7.86
C SER A 110 5.39 -8.42 -8.90
N ASP A 111 4.19 -8.50 -9.45
CA ASP A 111 3.68 -7.51 -10.42
C ASP A 111 3.55 -6.13 -9.78
N PHE A 112 3.05 -6.08 -8.54
CA PHE A 112 2.96 -4.83 -7.78
C PHE A 112 4.33 -4.22 -7.47
N ALA A 113 5.29 -5.03 -7.03
CA ALA A 113 6.67 -4.60 -6.77
C ALA A 113 7.36 -4.10 -8.05
N GLN A 114 7.18 -4.80 -9.16
CA GLN A 114 7.72 -4.40 -10.46
C GLN A 114 7.13 -3.05 -10.88
N TRP A 115 5.82 -2.86 -10.73
CA TRP A 115 5.17 -1.59 -11.05
C TRP A 115 5.76 -0.41 -10.25
N LEU A 116 5.99 -0.59 -8.94
CA LEU A 116 6.60 0.46 -8.10
C LEU A 116 8.02 0.79 -8.55
N SER A 117 8.80 -0.24 -8.92
CA SER A 117 10.17 -0.07 -9.42
C SER A 117 10.19 0.70 -10.74
N ASP A 118 9.31 0.31 -11.68
CA ASP A 118 9.17 0.99 -12.97
C ASP A 118 8.67 2.43 -12.80
N TYR A 119 7.72 2.66 -11.90
CA TYR A 119 7.23 3.99 -11.57
C TYR A 119 8.36 4.88 -11.05
N LEU A 120 9.17 4.37 -10.12
CA LEU A 120 10.29 5.11 -9.53
C LEU A 120 11.37 5.48 -10.57
N ILE A 121 11.67 4.57 -11.50
CA ILE A 121 12.66 4.81 -12.56
C ILE A 121 12.19 5.89 -13.56
N ASN A 122 10.88 6.01 -13.77
CA ASN A 122 10.30 6.91 -14.78
C ASN A 122 9.78 8.26 -14.21
N SER A 123 9.93 8.51 -12.91
CA SER A 123 9.41 9.71 -12.21
C SER A 123 10.40 10.88 -12.11
#